data_AF-A0AA35LRE1-F1
#
_entry.id   AF-A0AA35LRE1-F1
#
_cell.length_a   1.000
_cell.length_b   1.000
_cell.length_c   1.000
_cell.angle_alpha   90.00
_cell.angle_beta   90.00
_cell.angle_gamma   90.00
#
_symmetry.space_group_name_H-M   'P 1'
#
loop_
_entity.id
_entity.type
_entity.pdbx_description
1 polymer ?
#
loop_
_entity_poly.entity_id
_entity_poly.type
_entity_poly.pdbx_seq_one_letter_code
_entity_poly.pdbx_strand_id
1 'polypeptide(L)'
;MASYDADFEQLIGGYRKNRRLLTINNISFQATRAEFETAARDKCHNPDTLTFFWPPTEAKYSNPRHKGCVHLGLETRDDATEILSEFKD
;
A
#
# COMPACT_ATOMS: atom_id res chain seq x y z
N MET A 1 -2.85 17.85 13.94
CA MET A 1 -2.84 16.41 14.28
C MET A 1 -3.73 15.72 13.28
N ALA A 2 -3.16 14.95 12.35
CA ALA A 2 -3.97 14.14 11.44
C ALA A 2 -4.77 13.17 12.30
N SER A 3 -6.10 13.18 12.19
CA SER A 3 -6.96 12.19 12.83
C SER A 3 -6.46 10.82 12.37
N TYR A 4 -5.73 10.16 13.27
CA TYR A 4 -5.28 8.79 13.09
C TYR A 4 -6.57 7.96 13.03
N ASP A 5 -6.91 7.49 11.85
CA ASP A 5 -8.15 6.78 11.60
C ASP A 5 -8.04 5.42 12.32
N ALA A 6 -8.64 5.34 13.51
CA ALA A 6 -8.47 4.20 14.42
C ALA A 6 -9.04 2.90 13.83
N ASP A 7 -10.05 3.03 12.97
CA ASP A 7 -10.62 1.92 12.20
C ASP A 7 -9.63 1.43 11.15
N PHE A 8 -8.95 2.35 10.45
CA PHE A 8 -7.90 1.99 9.51
C PHE A 8 -6.72 1.27 10.20
N GLU A 9 -6.23 1.77 11.34
CA GLU A 9 -5.15 1.12 12.09
C GLU A 9 -5.56 -0.26 12.64
N GLN A 10 -6.83 -0.48 12.98
CA GLN A 10 -7.30 -1.81 13.37
C GLN A 10 -7.25 -2.80 12.19
N LEU A 11 -7.59 -2.35 10.97
CA LEU A 11 -7.52 -3.18 9.77
C LEU A 11 -6.09 -3.60 9.43
N ILE A 12 -5.14 -2.66 9.46
CA ILE A 12 -3.74 -2.93 9.11
C ILE A 12 -2.92 -3.47 10.29
N GLY A 13 -3.40 -3.33 11.52
CA GLY A 13 -2.65 -3.65 12.74
C GLY A 13 -2.24 -5.11 12.85
N GLY A 14 -3.09 -6.03 12.38
CA GLY A 14 -2.77 -7.47 12.32
C GLY A 14 -1.60 -7.76 11.38
N TYR A 15 -1.61 -7.16 10.19
CA TYR A 15 -0.54 -7.29 9.20
C TYR A 15 0.75 -6.62 9.70
N ARG A 16 0.65 -5.44 10.32
CA ARG A 16 1.80 -4.69 10.85
C ARG A 16 2.52 -5.46 11.94
N LYS A 17 1.78 -6.01 12.92
CA LYS A 17 2.34 -6.81 14.01
C LYS A 17 3.08 -8.06 13.49
N ASN A 18 2.55 -8.67 12.43
CA ASN A 18 3.14 -9.84 11.80
C ASN A 18 4.20 -9.52 10.73
N ARG A 19 4.62 -8.25 10.58
CA ARG A 19 5.55 -7.76 9.54
C ARG A 19 5.13 -8.17 8.11
N ARG A 20 3.82 -8.25 7.90
CA ARG A 20 3.12 -8.57 6.65
C ARG A 20 2.47 -7.34 6.03
N LEU A 21 2.70 -6.17 6.60
CA LEU A 21 2.22 -4.91 6.06
C LEU A 21 3.37 -4.21 5.33
N LEU A 22 3.15 -3.91 4.06
CA LEU A 22 4.05 -3.15 3.23
C LEU A 22 3.44 -1.79 2.93
N THR A 23 4.14 -0.70 3.27
CA THR A 23 3.69 0.65 2.94
C THR A 23 4.42 1.13 1.70
N ILE A 24 3.69 1.35 0.62
CA ILE A 24 4.22 1.95 -0.60
C ILE A 24 3.84 3.42 -0.58
N ASN A 25 4.88 4.25 -0.54
CA ASN A 25 4.74 5.70 -0.59
C ASN A 25 5.03 6.17 -2.02
N ASN A 26 4.74 7.44 -2.29
CA ASN A 26 5.20 8.11 -3.52
C ASN A 26 4.53 7.63 -4.82
N ILE A 27 3.33 7.05 -4.76
CA ILE A 27 2.61 6.55 -5.94
C ILE A 27 2.40 7.70 -6.94
N SER A 28 2.87 7.49 -8.18
CA SER A 28 2.80 8.48 -9.25
C SER A 28 1.35 8.90 -9.52
N PHE A 29 1.13 10.20 -9.70
CA PHE A 29 -0.19 10.78 -9.98
C PHE A 29 -0.84 10.27 -11.26
N GLN A 30 -0.06 9.68 -12.16
CA GLN A 30 -0.57 9.14 -13.42
C GLN A 30 -1.26 7.79 -13.24
N ALA A 31 -0.91 7.02 -12.22
CA ALA A 31 -1.53 5.72 -11.95
C ALA A 31 -2.82 5.90 -11.16
N THR A 32 -3.93 5.42 -11.71
CA THR A 32 -5.17 5.21 -10.96
C THR A 32 -5.01 4.08 -9.94
N ARG A 33 -5.89 4.04 -8.92
CA ARG A 33 -5.89 2.95 -7.92
C ARG A 33 -5.98 1.58 -8.60
N ALA A 34 -6.80 1.47 -9.65
CA ALA A 34 -6.96 0.23 -10.40
C ALA A 34 -5.69 -0.18 -11.17
N GLU A 35 -5.00 0.76 -11.80
CA GLU A 35 -3.72 0.48 -12.48
C GLU A 35 -2.65 0.04 -11.49
N PHE A 36 -2.58 0.68 -10.31
CA PHE A 36 -1.67 0.29 -9.25
C PHE A 36 -1.99 -1.12 -8.73
N GLU A 37 -3.25 -1.40 -8.43
CA GLU A 37 -3.68 -2.73 -7.94
C GLU A 37 -3.39 -3.82 -8.97
N THR A 38 -3.59 -3.54 -10.26
CA THR A 38 -3.29 -4.47 -11.35
C THR A 38 -1.80 -4.73 -11.45
N ALA A 39 -0.96 -3.68 -11.46
CA ALA A 39 0.49 -3.81 -11.52
C ALA A 39 1.06 -4.56 -10.31
N ALA A 40 0.57 -4.26 -9.10
CA ALA A 40 0.99 -4.95 -7.88
C ALA A 40 0.57 -6.43 -7.88
N ARG A 41 -0.60 -6.77 -8.42
CA ARG A 41 -1.05 -8.16 -8.58
C ARG A 41 -0.21 -8.91 -9.61
N ASP A 42 0.12 -8.30 -10.74
CA ASP A 42 0.90 -8.91 -11.82
C ASP A 42 2.32 -9.31 -11.35
N LYS A 43 2.89 -8.53 -10.43
CA LYS A 43 4.22 -8.75 -9.84
C LYS A 43 4.23 -9.59 -8.57
N CYS A 44 3.07 -9.86 -8.00
CA CYS A 44 2.98 -10.71 -6.82
C CYS A 44 2.89 -12.16 -7.26
N HIS A 45 3.68 -13.03 -6.64
CA HIS A 45 3.64 -14.45 -6.98
C HIS A 45 2.27 -15.07 -6.63
N ASN A 46 1.58 -14.51 -5.62
CA ASN A 46 0.21 -14.86 -5.24
C ASN A 46 -0.70 -13.62 -5.22
N PRO A 47 -1.29 -13.24 -6.37
CA PRO A 47 -2.13 -12.05 -6.48
C PRO A 47 -3.39 -12.09 -5.60
N ASP A 48 -3.94 -13.29 -5.33
CA ASP A 48 -5.12 -13.48 -4.50
C ASP A 48 -4.88 -13.21 -3.00
N THR A 49 -3.62 -13.20 -2.57
CA THR A 49 -3.27 -12.97 -1.15
C THR A 49 -3.01 -11.49 -0.83
N LEU A 50 -2.98 -10.63 -1.85
CA LEU A 50 -2.79 -9.19 -1.71
C LEU A 50 -4.07 -8.51 -1.24
N THR A 51 -3.98 -7.86 -0.08
CA THR A 51 -5.02 -6.97 0.42
C THR A 51 -4.57 -5.52 0.33
N PHE A 52 -5.32 -4.69 -0.40
CA PHE A 52 -5.01 -3.28 -0.58
C PHE A 52 -5.76 -2.42 0.44
N PHE A 53 -5.02 -1.66 1.24
CA PHE A 53 -5.54 -0.73 2.22
C PHE A 53 -5.19 0.70 1.81
N TRP A 54 -6.15 1.35 1.18
CA TRP A 54 -6.05 2.76 0.82
C TRP A 54 -6.49 3.64 2.00
N PRO A 55 -5.68 4.60 2.45
CA PRO A 55 -6.09 5.50 3.51
C PRO A 55 -7.32 6.32 3.07
N PRO A 56 -8.29 6.54 3.97
CA PRO A 56 -9.56 7.20 3.66
C PRO A 56 -9.39 8.70 3.39
N THR A 57 -8.36 9.31 3.98
CA THR A 57 -7.99 10.69 3.70
C THR A 57 -6.99 10.68 2.54
N GLU A 58 -7.18 11.53 1.52
CA GLU A 58 -6.07 11.94 0.66
C GLU A 58 -4.98 12.41 1.60
N ALA A 59 -4.00 11.55 1.83
CA ALA A 59 -2.96 11.83 2.78
C ALA A 59 -2.42 13.20 2.39
N LYS A 60 -2.51 14.16 3.33
CA LYS A 60 -2.13 15.56 3.16
C LYS A 60 -0.62 15.61 2.98
N TYR A 61 -0.13 15.05 1.89
CA TYR A 61 1.24 15.20 1.48
C TYR A 61 1.38 16.63 1.01
N SER A 62 2.41 17.30 1.51
CA SER A 62 2.77 18.66 1.11
C SER A 62 3.16 18.75 -0.38
N ASN A 63 3.10 17.63 -1.12
CA ASN A 63 3.50 17.52 -2.51
C ASN A 63 2.28 17.09 -3.36
N PRO A 64 1.69 17.98 -4.17
CA PRO A 64 0.47 17.72 -4.95
C PRO A 64 0.69 16.75 -6.13
N ARG A 65 1.88 16.14 -6.24
CA ARG A 65 2.29 15.24 -7.33
C ARG A 65 2.25 13.76 -6.97
N HIS A 66 1.97 13.40 -5.71
CA HIS A 66 1.92 12.00 -5.28
C HIS A 66 0.59 11.72 -4.61
N LYS A 67 -0.17 10.78 -5.16
CA LYS A 67 -1.33 10.24 -4.44
C LYS A 67 -0.77 9.47 -3.26
N GLY A 68 -1.48 9.54 -2.15
CA GLY A 68 -0.95 9.13 -0.86
C GLY A 68 -0.44 7.69 -0.79
N CYS A 69 0.18 7.34 0.34
CA CYS A 69 0.64 6.00 0.59
C CYS A 69 -0.49 4.98 0.45
N VAL A 70 -0.15 3.77 0.02
CA VAL A 70 -1.00 2.59 0.10
C VAL A 70 -0.34 1.58 1.02
N HIS A 71 -1.15 0.87 1.80
CA HIS A 71 -0.67 -0.23 2.61
C HIS A 71 -1.13 -1.54 1.99
N LEU A 72 -0.21 -2.48 1.81
CA LEU A 72 -0.45 -3.79 1.25
C LEU A 72 -0.32 -4.82 2.38
N GLY A 73 -1.42 -5.51 2.65
CA GLY A 73 -1.40 -6.74 3.44
C GLY A 73 -0.95 -7.89 2.56
N LEU A 74 0.10 -8.57 2.98
CA LEU A 74 0.69 -9.70 2.28
C LEU A 74 0.52 -10.97 3.13
N GLU A 75 0.32 -12.11 2.49
CA GLU A 75 0.35 -13.39 3.20
C GLU A 75 1.79 -13.77 3.56
N THR A 76 2.72 -13.59 2.63
CA THR A 76 4.15 -13.87 2.82
C THR A 76 5.02 -12.63 2.70
N ARG A 77 6.20 -12.67 3.33
CA ARG A 77 7.16 -11.55 3.32
C ARG A 77 7.94 -11.48 2.01
N ASP A 78 8.03 -12.58 1.26
CA ASP A 78 8.84 -12.66 0.04
C ASP A 78 8.26 -11.74 -1.04
N ASP A 79 6.94 -11.81 -1.22
CA ASP A 79 6.15 -10.93 -2.11
C ASP A 79 6.36 -9.44 -1.81
N ALA A 80 6.65 -9.08 -0.55
CA ALA A 80 6.87 -7.69 -0.14
C ALA A 80 8.08 -7.06 -0.84
N THR A 81 9.12 -7.86 -1.03
CA THR A 81 10.43 -7.36 -1.50
C THR A 81 10.38 -7.08 -2.99
N GLU A 82 9.70 -7.95 -3.75
CA GLU A 82 9.55 -7.82 -5.20
C GLU A 82 8.69 -6.61 -5.56
N ILE A 83 7.53 -6.47 -4.90
CA ILE A 83 6.66 -5.30 -5.09
C ILE A 83 7.41 -4.01 -4.71
N LEU A 84 8.12 -3.99 -3.57
CA LEU A 84 8.91 -2.80 -3.21
C LEU A 84 9.97 -2.43 -4.24
N SER A 85 10.60 -3.41 -4.88
CA SER A 85 11.66 -3.13 -5.85
C SER A 85 11.14 -2.41 -7.10
N GLU A 86 9.89 -2.67 -7.49
CA GLU A 86 9.26 -2.04 -8.65
C GLU A 86 8.77 -0.62 -8.36
N PHE A 87 8.27 -0.37 -7.15
CA PHE A 87 7.67 0.93 -6.79
C PHE A 87 8.65 1.89 -6.09
N LYS A 88 9.93 1.52 -6.00
CA LYS A 88 10.98 2.35 -5.41
C LYS A 88 11.87 2.92 -6.53
N ASP A 89 11.30 3.82 -7.31
CA ASP A 89 12.02 4.70 -8.24
C ASP A 89 12.41 6.01 -7.53
#